data_AF-A0A2D6Q4K2-F1
#
_entry.id   AF-A0A2D6Q4K2-F1
#
_cell.length_a   1.000
_cell.length_b   1.000
_cell.length_c   1.000
_cell.angle_alpha   90.00
_cell.angle_beta   90.00
_cell.angle_gamma   90.00
#
_symmetry.space_group_name_H-M   'P 1'
#
loop_
_entity.id
_entity.type
_entity.pdbx_description
1 polymer ?
#
loop_
_entity_poly.entity_id
_entity_poly.type
_entity_poly.pdbx_seq_one_letter_code
_entity_poly.pdbx_strand_id
1 'polypeptide(L)' 'MDPKSKEYLDKILEKNLEELTEDEKSFLRARRSYLKRADLEEYKGVLNQTSKKEPVKKKNGKA' A
#
# COMPACT_ATOMS: atom_id res chain seq x y z
N MET A 1 -13.76 -8.19 8.73
CA MET A 1 -12.80 -8.80 7.81
C MET A 1 -12.99 -10.31 7.89
N ASP A 2 -13.09 -10.99 6.75
CA ASP A 2 -13.20 -12.45 6.68
C ASP A 2 -11.96 -13.15 7.26
N PRO A 3 -12.11 -14.33 7.89
CA PRO A 3 -11.00 -15.06 8.52
C PRO A 3 -9.88 -15.36 7.53
N LYS A 4 -10.22 -15.77 6.30
CA LYS A 4 -9.24 -16.03 5.23
C LYS A 4 -8.43 -14.80 4.86
N SER A 5 -9.07 -13.63 4.84
CA SER A 5 -8.40 -12.36 4.57
C SER A 5 -7.50 -11.93 5.73
N LYS A 6 -7.90 -12.23 6.98
CA LYS A 6 -7.06 -11.97 8.16
C LYS A 6 -5.80 -12.82 8.14
N GLU A 7 -5.91 -14.12 7.86
CA GLU A 7 -4.73 -14.99 7.72
C GLU A 7 -3.80 -14.53 6.59
N TYR A 8 -4.37 -14.06 5.49
CA TYR A 8 -3.58 -13.50 4.39
C TYR A 8 -2.86 -12.21 4.78
N LEU A 9 -3.51 -11.34 5.56
CA LEU A 9 -2.86 -10.14 6.10
C LEU A 9 -1.73 -10.49 7.06
N ASP A 10 -1.93 -11.46 7.95
CA ASP A 10 -0.89 -11.94 8.88
C ASP A 10 0.34 -12.45 8.11
N LYS A 11 0.13 -13.28 7.09
CA LYS A 11 1.20 -13.77 6.21
C LYS A 11 1.95 -12.66 5.48
N ILE A 12 1.28 -11.57 5.13
CA ILE A 12 1.90 -10.40 4.51
C ILE A 12 2.74 -9.65 5.54
N LEU A 13 2.27 -9.53 6.78
CA LEU A 13 2.99 -8.86 7.88
C LEU A 13 4.20 -9.63 8.37
N GLU A 14 4.22 -10.95 8.21
CA GLU A 14 5.40 -11.79 8.50
C GLU A 14 6.50 -11.69 7.42
N LYS A 15 6.20 -11.14 6.24
CA LYS A 15 7.17 -10.98 5.14
C LYS A 15 7.86 -9.63 5.19
N ASN A 16 9.05 -9.53 4.62
CA ASN A 16 9.71 -8.23 4.44
C ASN A 16 9.05 -7.43 3.31
N LEU A 17 9.09 -6.09 3.43
CA LEU A 17 8.59 -5.16 2.42
C LEU A 17 9.11 -5.38 1.00
N GLU A 18 10.36 -5.84 0.90
CA GLU A 18 11.05 -6.09 -0.37
C GLU A 18 10.54 -7.36 -1.06
N GLU A 19 10.02 -8.31 -0.28
CA GLU A 19 9.46 -9.58 -0.76
C GLU A 19 7.98 -9.48 -1.13
N LEU A 20 7.32 -8.39 -0.73
CA LEU A 20 5.92 -8.16 -1.06
C LEU A 20 5.72 -7.87 -2.54
N THR A 21 4.85 -8.68 -3.15
CA THR A 21 4.36 -8.48 -4.51
C THR A 21 3.47 -7.25 -4.62
N GLU A 22 3.24 -6.76 -5.84
CA GLU A 22 2.36 -5.59 -6.05
C GLU A 22 0.92 -5.86 -5.58
N ASP A 23 0.44 -7.09 -5.72
CA ASP A 23 -0.88 -7.53 -5.27
C ASP A 23 -1.00 -7.47 -3.74
N GLU A 24 0.00 -8.00 -3.03
CA GLU A 24 0.08 -7.93 -1.56
C GLU A 24 0.18 -6.48 -1.07
N LYS A 25 0.99 -5.65 -1.74
CA LYS A 25 1.10 -4.20 -1.47
C LYS A 25 -0.23 -3.50 -1.68
N SER A 26 -1.01 -3.89 -2.69
CA SER A 26 -2.34 -3.37 -2.96
C SER A 26 -3.34 -3.79 -1.88
N PHE A 27 -3.30 -5.06 -1.48
CA PHE A 27 -4.12 -5.59 -0.40
C PHE A 27 -3.84 -4.88 0.94
N LEU A 28 -2.55 -4.71 1.28
CA LEU A 28 -2.11 -4.02 2.49
C LEU A 28 -2.58 -2.56 2.51
N ARG A 29 -2.45 -1.84 1.37
CA ARG A 29 -3.00 -0.49 1.19
C ARG A 29 -4.50 -0.44 1.43
N ALA A 30 -5.24 -1.36 0.82
CA ALA A 30 -6.68 -1.39 0.93
C ALA A 30 -7.17 -1.76 2.35
N ARG A 31 -6.33 -2.39 3.16
CA ARG A 31 -6.63 -2.89 4.53
C ARG A 31 -5.84 -2.11 5.59
N ARG A 32 -5.33 -0.92 5.24
CA ARG A 32 -4.57 -0.04 6.11
C ARG A 32 -5.23 0.22 7.47
N SER A 33 -6.55 0.29 7.53
CA SER A 33 -7.31 0.51 8.77
C SER A 33 -7.19 -0.63 9.80
N TYR A 34 -6.73 -1.81 9.37
CA TYR A 34 -6.56 -2.99 10.22
C TYR A 34 -5.11 -3.17 10.71
N LEU A 35 -4.19 -2.32 10.23
CA LEU A 35 -2.78 -2.34 10.62
C LEU A 35 -2.56 -1.61 11.95
N LYS A 36 -1.63 -2.10 12.78
CA LYS A 36 -1.24 -1.40 14.01
C LYS A 36 -0.30 -0.23 13.68
N ARG A 37 -0.10 0.68 14.63
CA ARG A 37 0.80 1.83 14.44
C ARG A 37 2.23 1.41 14.04
N ALA A 38 2.75 0.33 14.62
CA ALA A 38 4.06 -0.22 14.25
C ALA A 38 4.10 -0.63 12.76
N ASP A 39 3.13 -1.41 12.31
CA ASP A 39 3.03 -1.83 10.90
C ASP A 39 2.84 -0.63 9.97
N LEU A 40 2.06 0.38 10.39
CA LEU A 40 1.86 1.60 9.59
C LEU A 40 3.16 2.37 9.35
N GLU A 41 4.09 2.34 10.31
CA GLU A 41 5.40 2.99 10.17
C GLU A 41 6.34 2.18 9.29
N GLU A 42 6.39 0.86 9.47
CA GLU A 42 7.20 -0.06 8.68
C GLU A 42 6.77 -0.05 7.20
N TYR A 43 5.47 -0.21 6.95
CA TYR A 43 4.89 -0.24 5.61
C TYR A 43 4.55 1.14 5.05
N LYS A 44 4.96 2.23 5.71
CA LYS A 44 4.65 3.60 5.29
C LYS A 44 5.02 3.86 3.83
N GLY A 45 6.15 3.33 3.36
CA GLY A 45 6.61 3.48 1.97
C GLY A 45 5.63 2.88 0.96
N VAL A 46 5.12 1.68 1.24
CA VAL A 46 4.13 0.97 0.41
C VAL A 46 2.75 1.60 0.53
N LEU A 47 2.34 1.93 1.76
CA LEU A 47 1.03 2.52 2.04
C LEU A 47 0.87 3.90 1.41
N ASN A 48 1.96 4.66 1.30
CA ASN A 48 2.00 6.00 0.74
C ASN A 48 2.39 6.00 -0.76
N GLN A 49 2.72 4.84 -1.33
CA GLN A 49 2.78 4.61 -2.77
C GLN A 49 1.36 4.54 -3.37
N THR A 50 0.47 5.45 -3.02
CA THR A 50 -0.64 5.76 -3.93
C THR A 50 0.03 6.38 -5.13
N SER A 51 -0.12 5.76 -6.30
CA SER A 51 0.44 6.18 -7.58
C SER A 51 0.66 7.69 -7.56
N LYS A 52 1.93 8.12 -7.47
CA LYS A 52 2.30 9.40 -8.03
C LYS A 52 2.05 9.22 -9.53
N LYS A 53 0.77 9.33 -9.93
CA LYS A 53 0.44 10.08 -11.13
C LYS A 53 0.99 11.45 -10.79
N GLU A 54 2.26 11.61 -11.13
CA GLU A 54 2.86 12.90 -11.37
C GLU A 54 1.76 13.77 -11.99
N PRO A 55 1.43 14.94 -11.43
CA PRO A 55 0.48 15.81 -12.08
C PRO A 55 1.09 16.09 -13.45
N VAL A 56 0.57 15.44 -14.49
CA VAL A 56 0.87 15.76 -15.88
C VAL A 56 0.54 17.23 -15.98
N LYS A 57 1.57 18.08 -15.93
CA LYS A 57 1.47 19.52 -16.13
C LYS A 57 0.91 19.68 -17.54
N LYS A 58 -0.42 19.74 -17.67
CA LYS A 58 -1.08 20.30 -18.84
C LYS A 58 -0.73 21.78 -18.86
N LYS A 59 0.45 22.11 -19.39
CA LYS A 59 0.71 23.41 -19.98
C LYS A 59 -0.18 23.50 -21.23
N ASN A 60 -1.45 23.83 -21.05
CA ASN A 60 -2.20 24.44 -22.14
C ASN A 60 -1.64 25.86 -22.27
N GLY A 61 -0.64 26.00 -23.15
CA GLY A 61 -0.22 27.30 -23.64
C GLY A 61 -1.40 27.97 -24.32
N LYS A 62 -1.82 29.11 -23.79
CA LYS A 62 -2.43 30.18 -24.58
C LYS A 62 -1.29 30.84 -25.36
N ALA A 63 -1.35 30.77 -26.68
CA ALA A 63 -0.75 31.75 -27.59
C ALA A 63 -1.66 31.81 -28.81
#